data_AF-A0A534APL8-F1
#
_entry.id   AF-A0A534APL8-F1
#
_cell.length_a   1.000
_cell.length_b   1.000
_cell.length_c   1.000
_cell.angle_alpha   90.00
_cell.angle_beta   90.00
_cell.angle_gamma   90.00
#
_symmetry.space_group_name_H-M   'P 1'
#
loop_
_entity.id
_entity.type
_entity.pdbx_description
1 polymer ?
#
loop_
_entity_poly.entity_id
_entity_poly.type
_entity_poly.pdbx_seq_one_letter_code
_entity_poly.pdbx_strand_id
1 'polypeptide(L)'
;MTRIILVRHGHVEGISPERFRGRRDVDLSELGARQARGTAQRIAQQWRPLIVYTSPLRRCLQTAEAIAAACGISAAIRDDLTDLHYGDWEWRTHEEVRAQCLDQPLSAYWRLAQDPCALSEIEISDHGTTVHRVNETHHLFET
;
A
#
# COMPACT_ATOMS: atom_id res chain seq x y z
N MET A 1 -29.01 -17.74 -5.90
CA MET A 1 -28.17 -16.55 -6.18
C MET A 1 -27.14 -16.41 -5.07
N THR A 2 -25.90 -16.06 -5.42
CA THR A 2 -24.81 -15.83 -4.45
C THR A 2 -24.53 -14.34 -4.36
N ARG A 3 -24.40 -13.81 -3.14
CA ARG A 3 -24.02 -12.41 -2.90
C ARG A 3 -22.71 -12.38 -2.12
N ILE A 4 -21.79 -11.53 -2.55
CA ILE A 4 -20.47 -11.36 -1.93
C ILE A 4 -20.38 -9.93 -1.39
N ILE A 5 -19.92 -9.80 -0.14
CA ILE A 5 -19.63 -8.51 0.50
C ILE A 5 -18.11 -8.44 0.66
N LEU A 6 -17.47 -7.49 -0.03
CA LEU A 6 -16.03 -7.29 0.05
C LEU A 6 -15.73 -6.20 1.08
N VAL A 7 -14.84 -6.52 2.03
CA VAL A 7 -14.44 -5.61 3.10
C VAL A 7 -12.92 -5.54 3.12
N ARG A 8 -12.38 -4.32 3.00
CA ARG A 8 -10.97 -4.07 3.28
C ARG A 8 -10.76 -4.03 4.79
N HIS A 9 -9.61 -4.55 5.26
CA HIS A 9 -9.25 -4.48 6.68
C HIS A 9 -9.29 -3.05 7.23
N GLY A 10 -9.49 -2.92 8.55
CA GLY A 10 -9.43 -1.62 9.23
C GLY A 10 -8.04 -0.96 9.17
N HIS A 11 -7.97 0.29 9.61
CA HIS A 11 -6.72 1.05 9.71
C HIS A 11 -5.64 0.31 10.53
N VAL A 12 -4.39 0.53 10.14
CA VAL A 12 -3.18 -0.07 10.69
C VAL A 12 -2.12 1.03 10.78
N GLU A 13 -1.16 0.96 11.69
CA GLU A 13 -0.14 2.01 11.81
C GLU A 13 0.76 2.13 10.55
N GLY A 14 1.43 3.28 10.39
CA GLY A 14 2.32 3.53 9.25
C GLY A 14 1.59 3.76 7.92
N ILE A 15 0.44 4.44 7.94
CA ILE A 15 -0.19 5.03 6.74
C ILE A 15 0.46 6.38 6.40
N SER A 16 0.94 7.11 7.41
CA SER A 16 1.73 8.32 7.22
C SER A 16 3.06 8.17 7.97
N PRO A 17 4.22 8.20 7.28
CA PRO A 17 4.35 8.19 5.81
C PRO A 17 3.85 6.87 5.20
N GLU A 18 3.43 6.91 3.92
CA GLU A 18 2.96 5.72 3.20
C GLU A 18 4.08 4.71 2.99
N ARG A 19 3.79 3.43 3.25
CA ARG A 19 4.74 2.32 3.14
C ARG A 19 4.18 1.17 2.31
N PHE A 20 5.06 0.49 1.56
CA PHE A 20 4.73 -0.78 0.89
C PHE A 20 4.52 -1.86 1.95
N ARG A 21 3.26 -2.08 2.35
CA ARG A 21 2.96 -2.97 3.48
C ARG A 21 3.09 -4.45 3.11
N GLY A 22 2.55 -4.82 1.95
CA GLY A 22 2.58 -6.18 1.44
C GLY A 22 2.10 -7.22 2.44
N ARG A 23 2.86 -8.31 2.56
CA ARG A 23 2.56 -9.43 3.45
C ARG A 23 3.08 -9.24 4.85
N ARG A 24 3.70 -8.10 5.16
CA ARG A 24 4.14 -7.81 6.52
C ARG A 24 2.96 -7.88 7.48
N ASP A 25 3.13 -8.70 8.49
CA ASP A 25 2.08 -8.96 9.45
C ASP A 25 2.01 -7.83 10.48
N VAL A 26 0.87 -7.19 10.57
CA VAL A 26 0.64 -6.00 11.39
C VAL A 26 -0.77 -6.05 11.97
N ASP A 27 -0.90 -5.57 13.19
CA ASP A 27 -2.18 -5.42 13.87
C ASP A 27 -2.93 -4.16 13.43
N LEU A 28 -4.26 -4.20 13.54
CA LEU A 28 -5.11 -3.02 13.47
C LEU A 28 -4.69 -2.01 14.56
N SER A 29 -4.73 -0.72 14.21
CA SER A 29 -4.63 0.32 15.23
C SER A 29 -5.94 0.43 16.02
N GLU A 30 -5.97 1.24 17.08
CA GLU A 30 -7.23 1.51 17.80
C GLU A 30 -8.34 2.05 16.89
N LEU A 31 -7.97 2.91 15.93
CA LEU A 31 -8.88 3.38 14.90
C LEU A 31 -9.37 2.22 14.02
N GLY A 32 -8.48 1.33 13.59
CA GLY A 32 -8.84 0.15 12.82
C GLY A 32 -9.78 -0.79 13.56
N ALA A 33 -9.55 -1.01 14.85
CA ALA A 33 -10.43 -1.80 15.70
C ALA A 33 -11.83 -1.17 15.82
N ARG A 34 -11.92 0.17 15.94
CA ARG A 34 -13.22 0.88 15.90
C ARG A 34 -13.93 0.73 14.56
N GLN A 35 -13.19 0.87 13.46
CA GLN A 35 -13.72 0.68 12.10
C GLN A 35 -14.24 -0.74 11.90
N ALA A 36 -13.47 -1.77 12.30
CA ALA A 36 -13.87 -3.16 12.21
C ALA A 36 -15.18 -3.43 12.97
N ARG A 37 -15.32 -2.90 14.21
CA ARG A 37 -16.57 -3.01 14.98
C ARG A 37 -17.75 -2.32 14.30
N GLY A 38 -17.56 -1.10 13.77
CA GLY A 38 -18.63 -0.38 13.06
C GLY A 38 -19.09 -1.11 11.79
N THR A 39 -18.13 -1.64 11.01
CA THR A 39 -18.43 -2.45 9.83
C THR A 39 -19.17 -3.74 10.21
N ALA A 40 -18.72 -4.43 11.25
CA ALA A 40 -19.36 -5.65 11.75
C ALA A 40 -20.83 -5.40 12.16
N GLN A 41 -21.10 -4.33 12.91
CA GLN A 41 -22.45 -3.94 13.30
C GLN A 41 -23.34 -3.65 12.09
N ARG A 42 -22.84 -2.89 11.11
CA ARG A 42 -23.60 -2.59 9.90
C ARG A 42 -23.90 -3.86 9.10
N ILE A 43 -22.94 -4.78 9.01
CA ILE A 43 -23.14 -6.04 8.29
C ILE A 43 -24.22 -6.89 8.96
N ALA A 44 -24.15 -7.07 10.29
CA ALA A 44 -25.12 -7.85 11.04
C ALA A 44 -26.55 -7.27 10.97
N GLN A 45 -26.70 -5.96 10.81
CA GLN A 45 -28.00 -5.29 10.68
C GLN A 45 -28.63 -5.44 9.29
N GLN A 46 -27.81 -5.48 8.23
CA GLN A 46 -28.31 -5.42 6.85
C GLN A 46 -28.31 -6.76 6.13
N TRP A 47 -27.45 -7.69 6.53
CA TRP A 47 -27.25 -8.96 5.86
C TRP A 47 -27.14 -10.12 6.85
N ARG A 48 -27.23 -11.35 6.31
CA ARG A 48 -27.03 -12.61 7.04
C ARG A 48 -26.01 -13.46 6.29
N PRO A 49 -24.71 -13.11 6.35
CA PRO A 49 -23.67 -13.90 5.70
C PRO A 49 -23.65 -15.32 6.28
N LEU A 50 -23.37 -16.31 5.44
CA LEU A 50 -23.23 -17.70 5.86
C LEU A 50 -21.81 -18.02 6.37
N ILE A 51 -20.82 -17.28 5.88
CA ILE A 51 -19.40 -17.47 6.19
C ILE A 51 -18.63 -16.18 5.92
N VAL A 52 -17.56 -15.96 6.66
CA VAL A 52 -16.55 -14.92 6.37
C VAL A 52 -15.30 -15.61 5.86
N TYR A 53 -14.75 -15.14 4.74
CA TYR A 53 -13.43 -15.55 4.26
C TYR A 53 -12.43 -14.42 4.47
N THR A 54 -11.20 -14.75 4.83
CA THR A 54 -10.16 -13.76 5.12
C THR A 54 -8.77 -14.28 4.76
N SER A 55 -7.86 -13.36 4.49
CA SER A 55 -6.44 -13.71 4.35
C SER A 55 -5.82 -14.03 5.72
N PRO A 56 -4.66 -14.72 5.76
CA PRO A 56 -3.98 -15.05 7.02
C PRO A 56 -3.36 -13.83 7.73
N LEU A 57 -3.38 -12.63 7.15
CA LEU A 57 -2.74 -11.44 7.72
C LEU A 57 -3.54 -10.92 8.92
N ARG A 58 -2.89 -10.60 10.05
CA ARG A 58 -3.55 -10.26 11.32
C ARG A 58 -4.54 -9.11 11.19
N ARG A 59 -4.20 -8.05 10.45
CA ARG A 59 -5.13 -6.95 10.14
C ARG A 59 -6.45 -7.41 9.50
N CYS A 60 -6.37 -8.40 8.60
CA CYS A 60 -7.54 -8.98 7.95
C CYS A 60 -8.29 -9.91 8.90
N LEU A 61 -7.57 -10.78 9.63
CA LEU A 61 -8.13 -11.67 10.65
C LEU A 61 -8.92 -10.89 11.70
N GLN A 62 -8.33 -9.85 12.31
CA GLN A 62 -9.00 -9.03 13.33
C GLN A 62 -10.27 -8.36 12.81
N THR A 63 -10.28 -7.94 11.54
CA THR A 63 -11.48 -7.38 10.90
C THR A 63 -12.54 -8.47 10.68
N ALA A 64 -12.13 -9.63 10.17
CA ALA A 64 -13.00 -10.76 9.88
C ALA A 64 -13.61 -11.37 11.14
N GLU A 65 -12.83 -11.50 12.22
CA GLU A 65 -13.27 -11.99 13.53
C GLU A 65 -14.32 -11.07 14.14
N ALA A 66 -14.16 -9.74 14.04
CA ALA A 66 -15.18 -8.80 14.49
C ALA A 66 -16.51 -9.00 13.74
N ILE A 67 -16.46 -9.19 12.41
CA ILE A 67 -17.64 -9.43 11.58
C ILE A 67 -18.28 -10.79 11.92
N ALA A 68 -17.47 -11.83 12.01
CA ALA A 68 -17.91 -13.20 12.29
C ALA A 68 -18.58 -13.29 13.66
N ALA A 69 -17.99 -12.67 14.69
CA ALA A 69 -18.56 -12.58 16.03
C ALA A 69 -19.90 -11.85 16.04
N ALA A 70 -20.00 -10.69 15.37
CA ALA A 70 -21.25 -9.92 15.30
C ALA A 70 -22.37 -10.65 14.55
N CYS A 71 -22.02 -11.51 13.59
CA CYS A 71 -22.98 -12.31 12.83
C CYS A 71 -23.26 -13.69 13.43
N GLY A 72 -22.51 -14.12 14.46
CA GLY A 72 -22.64 -15.45 15.06
C GLY A 72 -22.18 -16.60 14.14
N ILE A 73 -21.17 -16.35 13.30
CA ILE A 73 -20.64 -17.32 12.31
C ILE A 73 -19.13 -17.49 12.45
N SER A 74 -18.55 -18.40 11.66
CA SER A 74 -17.10 -18.61 11.61
C SER A 74 -16.42 -17.79 10.52
N ALA A 75 -15.15 -17.43 10.76
CA ALA A 75 -14.23 -16.96 9.73
C ALA A 75 -13.34 -18.10 9.26
N ALA A 76 -13.18 -18.26 7.94
CA ALA A 76 -12.31 -19.25 7.32
C ALA A 76 -11.12 -18.55 6.65
N ILE A 77 -9.92 -19.02 6.97
CA ILE A 77 -8.67 -18.50 6.41
C ILE A 77 -8.47 -19.05 5.00
N ARG A 78 -8.03 -18.16 4.11
CA ARG A 78 -7.82 -18.40 2.68
C ARG A 78 -6.50 -17.73 2.26
N ASP A 79 -5.46 -18.52 2.08
CA ASP A 79 -4.13 -18.03 1.70
C ASP A 79 -4.13 -17.34 0.32
N ASP A 80 -5.05 -17.73 -0.56
CA ASP A 80 -5.30 -17.14 -1.87
C ASP A 80 -5.87 -15.70 -1.79
N LEU A 81 -6.27 -15.23 -0.60
CA LEU A 81 -6.69 -13.84 -0.37
C LEU A 81 -5.56 -12.94 0.17
N THR A 82 -4.32 -13.44 0.24
CA THR A 82 -3.18 -12.68 0.77
C THR A 82 -2.80 -11.48 -0.10
N ASP A 83 -2.06 -10.55 0.50
CA ASP A 83 -1.60 -9.32 -0.16
C ASP A 83 -0.36 -9.58 -1.04
N LEU A 84 0.03 -8.57 -1.83
CA LEU A 84 1.22 -8.61 -2.68
C LEU A 84 2.49 -8.81 -1.84
N HIS A 85 3.42 -9.61 -2.36
CA HIS A 85 4.76 -9.75 -1.78
C HIS A 85 5.67 -8.72 -2.44
N TYR A 86 5.96 -7.62 -1.75
CA TYR A 86 6.80 -6.54 -2.29
C TYR A 86 8.31 -6.80 -2.17
N GLY A 87 8.72 -7.94 -1.58
CA GLY A 87 10.13 -8.28 -1.40
C GLY A 87 10.85 -7.24 -0.55
N ASP A 88 12.01 -6.78 -1.03
CA ASP A 88 12.86 -5.84 -0.29
C ASP A 88 12.18 -4.49 -0.03
N TRP A 89 11.12 -4.16 -0.76
CA TRP A 89 10.37 -2.92 -0.56
C TRP A 89 9.44 -2.97 0.65
N GLU A 90 9.19 -4.16 1.23
CA GLU A 90 8.27 -4.27 2.36
C GLU A 90 8.68 -3.38 3.54
N TRP A 91 7.70 -2.64 4.03
CA TRP A 91 7.81 -1.62 5.07
C TRP A 91 8.67 -0.40 4.70
N ARG A 92 9.20 -0.29 3.48
CA ARG A 92 9.85 0.95 3.01
C ARG A 92 8.81 1.98 2.60
N THR A 93 9.15 3.25 2.78
CA THR A 93 8.35 4.34 2.23
C THR A 93 8.46 4.36 0.71
N HIS A 94 7.48 4.95 0.03
CA HIS A 94 7.55 5.16 -1.41
C HIS A 94 8.78 6.00 -1.80
N GLU A 95 9.20 6.92 -0.93
CA GLU A 95 10.39 7.76 -1.09
C GLU A 95 11.69 6.94 -1.00
N GLU A 96 11.80 6.06 0.00
CA GLU A 96 12.95 5.16 0.18
C GLU A 96 13.14 4.24 -1.04
N VAL A 97 12.06 3.68 -1.56
CA VAL A 97 12.11 2.83 -2.76
C VAL A 97 12.49 3.64 -4.00
N ARG A 98 11.92 4.83 -4.19
CA ARG A 98 12.27 5.70 -5.32
C ARG A 98 13.75 6.07 -5.33
N ALA A 99 14.31 6.43 -4.17
CA ALA A 99 15.73 6.73 -4.04
C ALA A 99 16.60 5.51 -4.43
N GLN A 100 16.23 4.32 -3.94
CA GLN A 100 16.96 3.08 -4.25
C GLN A 100 16.91 2.72 -5.75
N CYS A 101 15.77 2.88 -6.42
CA CYS A 101 15.65 2.60 -7.87
C CYS A 101 16.50 3.54 -8.73
N LEU A 102 16.92 4.70 -8.21
CA LEU A 102 17.85 5.63 -8.86
C LEU A 102 19.32 5.40 -8.48
N ASP A 103 19.61 4.32 -7.73
CA ASP A 103 20.92 4.05 -7.10
C ASP A 103 21.41 5.22 -6.21
N GLN A 104 20.47 5.87 -5.52
CA GLN A 104 20.75 7.04 -4.69
C GLN A 104 20.45 6.75 -3.21
N PRO A 105 21.28 7.23 -2.26
CA PRO A 105 20.92 7.22 -0.85
C PRO A 105 19.73 8.16 -0.60
N LEU A 106 18.92 7.91 0.45
CA LEU A 106 17.78 8.77 0.80
C LEU A 106 18.18 10.25 1.00
N SER A 107 19.42 10.51 1.43
CA SER A 107 20.00 11.85 1.55
C SER A 107 20.20 12.59 0.22
N ALA A 108 20.18 11.87 -0.91
CA ALA A 108 20.26 12.46 -2.24
C ALA A 108 18.87 12.84 -2.80
N TYR A 109 17.77 12.50 -2.12
CA TYR A 109 16.42 12.92 -2.51
C TYR A 109 16.31 14.45 -2.66
N TRP A 110 16.92 15.21 -1.74
CA TRP A 110 16.96 16.68 -1.80
C TRP A 110 18.01 17.26 -2.76
N ARG A 111 18.87 16.42 -3.34
CA ARG A 111 19.91 16.85 -4.28
C ARG A 111 19.42 16.89 -5.73
N LEU A 112 18.28 16.25 -6.01
CA LEU A 112 17.59 16.30 -7.30
C LEU A 112 16.36 17.21 -7.16
N ALA A 113 16.60 18.50 -6.95
CA ALA A 113 15.54 19.47 -7.23
C ALA A 113 15.30 19.48 -8.74
N GLN A 114 14.06 19.23 -9.17
CA GLN A 114 13.64 19.46 -10.54
C GLN A 114 12.91 20.79 -10.61
N ASP A 115 13.41 21.71 -11.43
CA ASP A 115 12.74 22.95 -11.74
C ASP A 115 11.49 22.66 -12.59
N PRO A 116 10.40 23.42 -12.43
CA PRO A 116 9.21 23.28 -13.27
C PRO A 116 9.59 23.33 -14.75
N CYS A 117 9.04 22.39 -15.52
CA CYS A 117 9.28 22.23 -16.97
C CYS A 117 10.73 21.89 -17.35
N ALA A 118 11.63 21.56 -16.42
CA ALA A 118 12.99 21.20 -16.76
C ALA A 118 13.07 19.91 -17.61
N LEU A 119 13.96 19.92 -18.61
CA LEU A 119 14.26 18.76 -19.43
C LEU A 119 15.37 17.94 -18.79
N SER A 120 15.16 16.63 -18.72
CA SER A 120 16.21 15.66 -18.41
C SER A 120 16.19 14.59 -19.49
N GLU A 121 17.32 14.39 -20.16
CA GLU A 121 17.45 13.47 -21.29
C GLU A 121 18.58 12.49 -20.97
N ILE A 122 18.24 11.21 -20.97
CA ILE A 122 19.13 10.11 -20.66
C ILE A 122 18.95 9.06 -21.75
N GLU A 123 20.05 8.70 -22.39
CA GLU A 123 20.11 7.63 -23.37
C GLU A 123 20.71 6.38 -22.72
N ILE A 124 20.04 5.24 -22.89
CA ILE A 124 20.51 3.96 -22.39
C ILE A 124 20.66 3.02 -23.58
N SER A 125 21.85 2.44 -23.72
CA SER A 125 22.21 1.49 -24.77
C SER A 125 22.92 0.26 -24.20
N ASP A 126 23.14 -0.74 -25.03
CA ASP A 126 23.93 -1.94 -24.67
C ASP A 126 25.37 -1.61 -24.26
N HIS A 127 25.86 -0.42 -24.61
CA HIS A 127 27.20 0.07 -24.27
C HIS A 127 27.22 0.97 -23.02
N GLY A 128 26.08 1.16 -22.37
CA GLY A 128 25.94 1.92 -21.13
C GLY A 128 24.96 3.08 -21.23
N THR A 129 25.04 3.97 -20.25
CA THR A 129 24.13 5.10 -20.06
C THR A 129 24.85 6.42 -20.30
N THR A 130 24.28 7.26 -21.16
CA THR A 130 24.73 8.63 -21.43
C THR A 130 23.68 9.62 -20.92
N VAL A 131 24.12 10.60 -20.14
CA VAL A 131 23.26 11.68 -19.64
C VAL A 131 23.50 12.91 -20.51
N HIS A 132 22.51 13.28 -21.32
CA HIS A 132 22.61 14.39 -22.27
C HIS A 132 22.27 15.73 -21.62
N ARG A 133 21.26 15.75 -20.74
CA ARG A 133 20.90 16.93 -19.94
C ARG A 133 20.22 16.53 -18.64
N VAL A 134 20.41 17.31 -17.58
CA VAL A 134 19.76 17.12 -16.27
C VAL A 134 19.24 18.45 -15.80
N ASN A 135 17.95 18.50 -15.46
CA ASN A 135 17.29 19.68 -14.92
C ASN A 135 17.54 20.97 -15.74
N GLU A 136 17.49 20.84 -17.07
CA GLU A 136 17.87 21.87 -18.03
C GLU A 136 16.64 22.74 -18.37
N THR A 137 16.76 24.06 -18.20
CA THR A 137 15.64 25.03 -18.31
C THR A 137 15.89 26.15 -19.31
N HIS A 138 16.98 26.13 -20.09
CA HIS A 138 17.33 27.12 -21.12
C HIS A 138 16.16 27.33 -22.09
N HIS A 139 15.43 26.28 -22.47
CA HIS A 139 14.25 26.39 -23.34
C HIS A 139 13.11 27.25 -22.76
N LEU A 140 13.14 27.60 -21.47
CA LEU A 140 12.19 28.51 -20.82
C LEU A 140 12.63 29.97 -20.88
N PHE A 141 13.88 30.26 -21.26
CA PHE A 141 14.48 31.60 -21.27
C PHE A 141 14.87 32.08 -22.67
N GLU A 142 14.60 31.30 -23.73
CA GLU A 142 14.77 31.75 -25.12
C GLU A 142 13.63 32.70 -25.53
N THR A 143 13.99 33.97 -25.77
CA THR A 143 13.24 34.95 -26.57
C THR A 143 13.80 35.05 -27.97
#